data_AF-A0A0C9XJC6-F1
#
_entry.id   AF-A0A0C9XJC6-F1
#
_cell.length_a   1.000
_cell.length_b   1.000
_cell.length_c   1.000
_cell.angle_alpha   90.00
_cell.angle_beta   90.00
_cell.angle_gamma   90.00
#
_symmetry.space_group_name_H-M   'P 1'
#
loop_
_entity.id
_entity.type
_entity.pdbx_description
1 polymer ?
#
loop_
_entity_poly.entity_id
_entity_poly.type
_entity_poly.pdbx_seq_one_letter_code
_entity_poly.pdbx_strand_id
1 'polypeptide(L)'
;MLLFVPILRLAMLFLNVYDSYKTLKFPPPSSRRNDGLPSVRDMTQRKRDMKGCLAVWIVWCCFAVYERFGEAIVSLFIPFYDEFKSIVLLLLIFKRARAAEPIYLHIIRPLLKPCASTLDASLELLLMIGDFIFALSAFPVKLGLELWEKPFGFDQFLL
;
A
#
# COMPACT_ATOMS: atom_id res chain seq x y z
N MET A 1 19.32 -3.57 -19.51
CA MET A 1 18.21 -3.13 -20.40
C MET A 1 17.41 -1.99 -19.76
N LEU A 2 17.52 -0.74 -20.27
CA LEU A 2 17.07 0.46 -19.53
C LEU A 2 15.55 0.66 -19.40
N LEU A 3 14.72 0.10 -20.27
CA LEU A 3 13.27 0.37 -20.29
C LEU A 3 12.40 -0.73 -19.67
N PHE A 4 12.87 -1.98 -19.67
CA PHE A 4 12.03 -3.11 -19.27
C PHE A 4 11.79 -3.16 -17.76
N VAL A 5 12.84 -2.94 -16.96
CA VAL A 5 12.75 -2.91 -15.50
C VAL A 5 11.82 -1.80 -14.99
N PRO A 6 11.94 -0.52 -15.42
CA PRO A 6 11.03 0.53 -14.94
C PRO A 6 9.58 0.31 -15.37
N ILE A 7 9.32 -0.26 -16.55
CA ILE A 7 7.96 -0.63 -16.98
C ILE A 7 7.38 -1.72 -16.08
N LEU A 8 8.17 -2.76 -15.76
CA LEU A 8 7.75 -3.80 -14.82
C LEU A 8 7.49 -3.23 -13.42
N ARG A 9 8.29 -2.25 -12.97
CA ARG A 9 8.01 -1.55 -11.70
C ARG A 9 6.71 -0.80 -11.72
N LEU A 10 6.45 -0.04 -12.78
CA LEU A 10 5.22 0.72 -12.94
C LEU A 10 4.01 -0.21 -12.96
N ALA A 11 4.11 -1.32 -13.70
CA ALA A 11 3.07 -2.35 -13.74
C ALA A 11 2.85 -2.98 -12.36
N MET A 12 3.91 -3.34 -11.64
CA MET A 12 3.81 -3.90 -10.29
C MET A 12 3.18 -2.92 -9.31
N LEU A 13 3.57 -1.65 -9.37
CA LEU A 13 2.99 -0.59 -8.55
C LEU A 13 1.51 -0.39 -8.87
N PHE A 14 1.15 -0.33 -10.15
CA PHE A 14 -0.23 -0.20 -10.58
C PHE A 14 -1.09 -1.38 -10.10
N LEU A 15 -0.60 -2.60 -10.25
CA LEU A 15 -1.28 -3.81 -9.78
C LEU A 15 -1.40 -3.85 -8.25
N ASN A 16 -0.37 -3.42 -7.52
CA ASN A 16 -0.42 -3.31 -6.06
C ASN A 16 -1.47 -2.28 -5.61
N VAL A 17 -1.49 -1.10 -6.24
CA VAL A 17 -2.49 -0.04 -5.95
C VAL A 17 -3.90 -0.53 -6.28
N TYR A 18 -4.08 -1.22 -7.42
CA TYR A 18 -5.37 -1.75 -7.83
C TYR A 18 -5.90 -2.83 -6.88
N ASP A 19 -5.04 -3.74 -6.41
CA ASP A 19 -5.42 -4.76 -5.43
C ASP A 19 -5.69 -4.17 -4.05
N SER A 20 -4.91 -3.18 -3.62
CA SER A 20 -5.20 -2.42 -2.39
C SER A 20 -6.56 -1.73 -2.48
N TYR A 21 -6.85 -1.09 -3.61
CA TYR A 21 -8.15 -0.47 -3.85
C TYR A 21 -9.30 -1.50 -3.81
N LYS A 22 -9.14 -2.68 -4.44
CA LYS A 22 -10.14 -3.74 -4.40
C LYS A 22 -10.36 -4.32 -3.00
N THR A 23 -9.29 -4.55 -2.25
CA THR A 23 -9.36 -5.16 -0.91
C THR A 23 -9.90 -4.21 0.15
N LEU A 24 -9.71 -2.90 -0.03
CA LEU A 24 -10.25 -1.88 0.86
C LEU A 24 -11.76 -1.70 0.70
N LYS A 25 -12.34 -1.96 -0.48
CA LYS A 25 -13.79 -1.92 -0.69
C LYS A 25 -14.51 -2.91 0.23
N PHE A 26 -15.59 -2.45 0.84
CA PHE A 26 -16.44 -3.32 1.66
C PHE A 26 -17.16 -4.35 0.78
N PRO A 27 -17.28 -5.61 1.23
CA PRO A 27 -18.04 -6.61 0.50
C PRO A 27 -19.50 -6.17 0.38
N PRO A 28 -20.17 -6.42 -0.76
CA PRO A 28 -21.56 -6.04 -0.93
C PRO A 28 -22.43 -6.71 0.12
N PRO A 29 -23.42 -6.00 0.69
CA PRO A 29 -24.33 -6.57 1.67
C PRO A 29 -25.08 -7.76 1.07
N SER A 30 -25.22 -8.85 1.84
CA SER A 30 -25.93 -10.03 1.35
C SER A 30 -27.42 -9.72 1.22
N SER A 31 -27.92 -9.62 -0.01
CA SER A 31 -29.28 -9.14 -0.31
C SER A 31 -30.41 -10.09 0.10
N ARG A 32 -30.08 -11.29 0.62
CA ARG A 32 -31.06 -12.40 0.69
C ARG A 32 -31.27 -13.04 2.05
N ARG A 33 -30.46 -12.76 3.09
CA ARG A 33 -30.53 -13.57 4.33
C ARG A 33 -30.23 -12.90 5.66
N ASN A 34 -29.69 -11.68 5.71
CA ASN A 34 -29.17 -11.15 6.97
C ASN A 34 -29.18 -9.62 7.06
N ASP A 35 -30.34 -8.98 6.89
CA ASP A 35 -30.56 -7.54 7.18
C ASP A 35 -29.46 -6.56 6.72
N GLY A 36 -28.88 -6.81 5.54
CA GLY A 36 -27.79 -5.98 5.00
C GLY A 36 -26.42 -6.14 5.67
N LEU A 37 -26.27 -7.04 6.65
CA LEU A 37 -24.98 -7.34 7.27
C LEU A 37 -24.13 -8.29 6.39
N PRO A 38 -22.81 -8.04 6.26
CA PRO A 38 -21.91 -8.90 5.52
C PRO A 38 -21.72 -10.26 6.22
N SER A 39 -21.60 -11.33 5.44
CA SER A 39 -21.37 -12.67 5.97
C SER A 39 -20.03 -12.75 6.72
N VAL A 40 -19.99 -13.48 7.84
CA VAL A 40 -18.76 -13.75 8.60
C VAL A 40 -17.68 -14.35 7.69
N ARG A 41 -18.06 -15.18 6.72
CA ARG A 41 -17.13 -15.78 5.75
C ARG A 41 -16.47 -14.71 4.86
N ASP A 42 -17.25 -13.76 4.36
CA ASP A 42 -16.76 -12.69 3.49
C ASP A 42 -15.81 -11.75 4.26
N MET A 43 -16.13 -11.47 5.51
CA MET A 43 -15.26 -10.70 6.42
C MET A 43 -13.93 -11.44 6.70
N THR A 44 -13.97 -12.76 6.92
CA THR A 44 -12.75 -13.55 7.10
C THR A 44 -11.91 -13.64 5.83
N GLN A 45 -12.54 -13.74 4.66
CA GLN A 45 -11.85 -13.78 3.37
C GLN A 45 -11.15 -12.44 3.09
N ARG A 46 -11.85 -11.32 3.28
CA ARG A 46 -11.27 -9.97 3.16
C ARG A 46 -10.05 -9.78 4.06
N LYS A 47 -10.09 -10.27 5.31
CA LYS A 47 -8.94 -10.17 6.23
C LYS A 47 -7.73 -10.98 5.72
N ARG A 48 -7.96 -12.10 5.04
CA ARG A 48 -6.88 -12.89 4.41
C ARG A 48 -6.33 -12.18 3.18
N ASP A 49 -7.22 -11.69 2.31
CA ASP A 49 -6.82 -10.97 1.09
C ASP A 49 -6.04 -9.69 1.42
N MET A 50 -6.42 -8.97 2.49
CA MET A 50 -5.71 -7.78 2.97
C MET A 50 -4.31 -8.12 3.49
N LYS A 51 -4.14 -9.24 4.21
CA LYS A 51 -2.81 -9.74 4.62
C LYS A 51 -1.96 -10.13 3.42
N GLY A 52 -2.56 -10.79 2.43
CA GLY A 52 -1.87 -11.14 1.18
C GLY A 52 -1.40 -9.90 0.42
N CYS A 53 -2.26 -8.89 0.30
CA CYS A 53 -1.92 -7.61 -0.33
C CYS A 53 -0.76 -6.92 0.39
N LEU A 54 -0.79 -6.85 1.73
CA LEU A 54 0.31 -6.29 2.52
C LEU A 54 1.61 -7.07 2.36
N ALA A 55 1.54 -8.41 2.31
CA ALA A 55 2.73 -9.24 2.09
C ALA A 55 3.40 -8.93 0.75
N VAL A 56 2.61 -8.72 -0.32
CA VAL A 56 3.15 -8.33 -1.64
C VAL A 56 3.82 -6.95 -1.57
N TRP A 57 3.24 -5.98 -0.86
CA TRP A 57 3.86 -4.67 -0.64
C TRP A 57 5.20 -4.77 0.10
N ILE A 58 5.27 -5.59 1.15
CA ILE A 58 6.51 -5.79 1.91
C ILE A 58 7.59 -6.42 1.03
N VAL A 59 7.26 -7.49 0.29
CA VAL A 59 8.19 -8.12 -0.64
C VAL A 59 8.69 -7.11 -1.68
N TRP A 60 7.80 -6.27 -2.20
CA TRP A 60 8.14 -5.21 -3.14
C TRP A 60 9.12 -4.19 -2.55
N CYS A 61 8.85 -3.69 -1.34
CA CYS A 61 9.73 -2.76 -0.66
C CYS A 61 11.11 -3.37 -0.37
N CYS A 62 11.17 -4.62 0.09
CA CYS A 62 12.43 -5.34 0.30
C CYS A 62 13.22 -5.46 -1.01
N PHE A 63 12.55 -5.79 -2.11
CA PHE A 63 13.18 -5.86 -3.43
C PHE A 63 13.70 -4.49 -3.87
N ALA A 64 12.94 -3.41 -3.66
CA ALA A 64 13.37 -2.05 -4.01
C ALA A 64 14.57 -1.56 -3.19
N VAL A 65 14.64 -1.92 -1.90
CA VAL A 65 15.79 -1.63 -1.03
C VAL A 65 17.00 -2.45 -1.47
N TYR A 66 16.83 -3.76 -1.67
CA TYR A 66 17.89 -4.62 -2.17
C TYR A 66 18.45 -4.10 -3.49
N GLU A 67 17.60 -3.61 -4.37
CA GLU A 67 18.05 -3.05 -5.62
C GLU A 67 18.93 -1.81 -5.41
N ARG A 68 18.52 -0.86 -4.56
CA ARG A 68 19.31 0.35 -4.31
C ARG A 68 20.67 0.08 -3.68
N PHE A 69 20.78 -0.92 -2.79
CA PHE A 69 22.01 -1.17 -2.03
C PHE A 69 22.86 -2.30 -2.61
N GLY A 70 22.21 -3.33 -3.16
CA GLY A 70 22.86 -4.56 -3.62
C GLY A 70 23.28 -4.52 -5.09
N GLU A 71 22.66 -3.69 -5.94
CA GLU A 71 22.95 -3.70 -7.38
C GLU A 71 24.39 -3.32 -7.71
N ALA A 72 24.95 -2.31 -7.04
CA ALA A 72 26.34 -1.89 -7.23
C ALA A 72 27.35 -2.98 -6.81
N ILE A 73 27.02 -3.75 -5.78
CA ILE A 73 27.89 -4.81 -5.24
C ILE A 73 27.78 -6.07 -6.12
N VAL A 74 26.56 -6.45 -6.50
CA VAL A 74 26.30 -7.72 -7.21
C VAL A 74 26.65 -7.62 -8.69
N SER A 75 26.44 -6.46 -9.33
CA SER A 75 26.85 -6.23 -10.71
C SER A 75 28.37 -6.29 -10.91
N LEU A 76 29.16 -6.12 -9.85
CA LEU A 76 30.62 -6.29 -9.90
C LEU A 76 31.03 -7.76 -9.99
N PHE A 77 30.24 -8.66 -9.40
CA PHE A 77 30.59 -10.08 -9.26
C PHE A 77 29.97 -10.98 -10.34
N ILE A 78 28.80 -10.65 -10.88
CA ILE A 78 28.08 -11.51 -11.82
C ILE A 78 27.72 -10.74 -13.09
N PRO A 79 28.38 -11.01 -14.23
CA PRO A 79 27.89 -10.55 -15.52
C PRO A 79 26.54 -11.24 -15.82
N PHE A 80 25.54 -10.50 -16.34
CA PHE A 80 24.13 -10.92 -16.59
C PHE A 80 23.14 -10.91 -15.40
N TYR A 81 23.45 -10.18 -14.32
CA TYR A 81 22.49 -10.03 -13.22
C TYR A 81 21.20 -9.27 -13.64
N ASP A 82 21.33 -8.35 -14.59
CA ASP A 82 20.27 -7.42 -15.03
C ASP A 82 19.09 -8.13 -15.73
N GLU A 83 19.37 -9.20 -16.47
CA GLU A 83 18.36 -10.03 -17.13
C GLU A 83 17.63 -10.92 -16.12
N PHE A 84 18.37 -11.55 -15.20
CA PHE A 84 17.79 -12.40 -14.16
C PHE A 84 16.85 -11.60 -13.26
N LYS A 85 17.22 -10.36 -12.93
CA LYS A 85 16.38 -9.40 -12.21
C LYS A 85 15.01 -9.22 -12.85
N SER A 86 14.95 -9.08 -14.17
CA SER A 86 13.70 -8.91 -14.90
C SER A 86 12.81 -10.15 -14.87
N ILE A 87 13.41 -11.35 -14.90
CA ILE A 87 12.71 -12.64 -14.79
C ILE A 87 12.15 -12.80 -13.38
N VAL A 88 12.93 -12.46 -12.34
CA VAL A 88 12.47 -12.50 -10.95
C VAL A 88 11.29 -11.55 -10.76
N LEU A 89 11.40 -10.30 -11.23
CA LEU A 89 10.29 -9.34 -11.22
C LEU A 89 9.04 -9.86 -11.93
N LEU A 90 9.22 -10.44 -13.12
CA LEU A 90 8.11 -10.96 -13.93
C LEU A 90 7.45 -12.17 -13.27
N LEU A 91 8.22 -13.08 -12.68
CA LEU A 91 7.71 -14.19 -11.86
C LEU A 91 6.99 -13.69 -10.62
N LEU A 92 7.52 -12.65 -9.98
CA LEU A 92 6.93 -12.03 -8.80
C LEU A 92 5.57 -11.41 -9.15
N ILE A 93 5.44 -10.78 -10.32
CA ILE A 93 4.18 -10.26 -10.88
C ILE A 93 3.20 -11.39 -11.24
N PHE A 94 3.67 -12.46 -11.89
CA PHE A 94 2.80 -13.57 -12.32
C PHE A 94 2.30 -14.43 -11.17
N LYS A 95 3.11 -14.62 -10.12
CA LYS A 95 2.79 -15.50 -8.99
C LYS A 95 2.38 -14.74 -7.72
N ARG A 96 2.09 -13.43 -7.80
CA ARG A 96 1.77 -12.52 -6.66
C ARG A 96 0.90 -13.16 -5.58
N ALA A 97 -0.25 -13.71 -5.98
CA ALA A 97 -1.25 -14.21 -5.03
C ALA A 97 -0.87 -15.52 -4.31
N ARG A 98 0.04 -16.34 -4.86
CA ARG A 98 0.42 -17.65 -4.26
C ARG A 98 1.87 -17.73 -3.79
N ALA A 99 2.77 -16.91 -4.33
CA ALA A 99 4.19 -16.91 -3.97
C ALA A 99 4.51 -15.97 -2.81
N ALA A 100 3.81 -14.83 -2.69
CA ALA A 100 4.10 -13.86 -1.64
C ALA A 100 3.80 -14.41 -0.24
N GLU A 101 2.77 -15.25 -0.09
CA GLU A 101 2.37 -15.82 1.20
C GLU A 101 3.43 -16.77 1.81
N PRO A 102 3.95 -17.80 1.10
CA PRO A 102 5.01 -18.66 1.65
C PRO A 102 6.34 -17.91 1.84
N ILE A 103 6.71 -17.00 0.94
CA ILE A 103 7.91 -16.16 1.07
C ILE A 103 7.79 -15.27 2.32
N TYR A 104 6.62 -14.67 2.51
CA TYR A 104 6.35 -13.86 3.69
C TYR A 104 6.49 -14.69 4.97
N LEU A 105 5.85 -15.86 5.02
CA LEU A 105 5.82 -16.69 6.22
C LEU A 105 7.19 -17.29 6.58
N HIS A 106 8.02 -17.67 5.59
CA HIS A 106 9.27 -18.38 5.85
C HIS A 106 10.50 -17.48 5.93
N ILE A 107 10.59 -16.44 5.10
CA ILE A 107 11.81 -15.62 5.00
C ILE A 107 11.61 -14.30 5.74
N ILE A 108 10.51 -13.63 5.43
CA ILE A 108 10.29 -12.24 5.82
C ILE A 108 9.79 -12.16 7.27
N ARG A 109 8.86 -13.02 7.68
CA ARG A 109 8.30 -13.04 9.04
C ARG A 109 9.33 -13.23 10.16
N PRO A 110 10.33 -14.13 10.08
CA PRO A 110 11.35 -14.22 11.12
C PRO A 110 12.25 -12.97 11.17
N LEU A 111 12.53 -12.35 10.02
CA LEU A 111 13.33 -11.11 9.95
C LEU A 111 12.55 -9.88 10.43
N LEU A 112 11.24 -9.83 10.19
CA LEU A 112 10.37 -8.74 10.61
C LEU A 112 9.94 -8.84 12.07
N LYS A 113 9.92 -10.03 12.66
CA LYS A 113 9.54 -10.21 14.07
C LYS A 113 10.29 -9.28 15.04
N PRO A 114 11.62 -9.11 14.97
CA PRO A 114 12.34 -8.14 15.81
C PRO A 114 12.07 -6.69 15.41
N CYS A 115 11.84 -6.41 14.13
CA CYS A 115 11.58 -5.05 13.63
C CYS A 115 10.13 -4.60 13.79
N ALA A 116 9.21 -5.50 14.16
CA ALA A 116 7.79 -5.22 14.24
C ALA A 116 7.48 -4.07 15.22
N SER A 117 8.12 -4.05 16.40
CA SER A 117 7.96 -2.97 17.36
C SER A 117 8.42 -1.62 16.81
N THR A 118 9.54 -1.59 16.08
CA THR A 118 10.03 -0.37 15.44
C THR A 118 9.13 0.08 14.30
N LEU A 119 8.56 -0.86 13.54
CA LEU A 119 7.65 -0.56 12.45
C LEU A 119 6.32 -0.01 12.97
N ASP A 120 5.73 -0.63 13.99
CA ASP A 120 4.51 -0.15 14.62
C ASP A 120 4.72 1.27 15.17
N ALA A 121 5.83 1.53 15.86
CA ALA A 121 6.18 2.87 16.33
C ALA A 121 6.39 3.87 15.17
N SER A 122 7.03 3.45 14.08
CA SER A 122 7.23 4.31 12.90
C SER A 122 5.91 4.64 12.19
N LEU A 123 4.97 3.70 12.14
CA LEU A 123 3.63 3.91 11.57
C LEU A 123 2.82 4.87 12.43
N GLU A 124 2.89 4.74 13.74
CA GLU A 124 2.24 5.65 14.68
C GLU A 124 2.80 7.07 14.54
N LEU A 125 4.11 7.21 14.40
CA LEU A 125 4.78 8.49 14.16
C LEU A 125 4.35 9.08 12.80
N LEU A 126 4.29 8.28 11.74
CA LEU A 126 3.81 8.68 10.43
C LEU A 126 2.34 9.13 10.45
N LEU A 127 1.48 8.45 11.20
CA LEU A 127 0.09 8.84 11.39
C LEU A 127 -0.01 10.18 12.11
N MET A 128 0.74 10.37 13.20
CA MET A 128 0.78 11.64 13.92
C MET A 128 1.27 12.79 13.03
N ILE A 129 2.31 12.56 12.22
CA ILE A 129 2.78 13.54 11.23
C ILE A 129 1.70 13.81 10.18
N GLY A 130 1.05 12.76 9.68
CA GLY A 130 -0.04 12.86 8.69
C GLY A 130 -1.21 13.69 9.22
N ASP A 131 -1.65 13.44 10.44
CA ASP A 131 -2.70 14.19 11.12
C ASP A 131 -2.29 15.65 11.34
N PHE A 132 -1.03 15.89 11.70
CA PHE A 132 -0.50 17.24 11.84
C PHE A 132 -0.47 18.00 10.51
N ILE A 133 0.00 17.39 9.42
CA ILE A 133 0.01 17.97 8.08
C ILE A 133 -1.43 18.22 7.59
N PHE A 134 -2.34 17.28 7.84
CA PHE A 134 -3.74 17.43 7.48
C PHE A 134 -4.40 18.58 8.24
N ALA A 135 -4.17 18.69 9.56
CA ALA A 135 -4.65 19.81 10.36
C ALA A 135 -4.05 21.15 9.91
N LEU A 136 -2.74 21.17 9.62
CA LEU A 136 -2.04 22.35 9.11
C LEU A 136 -2.59 22.80 7.76
N SER A 137 -2.90 21.87 6.86
CA SER A 137 -3.48 22.17 5.55
C SER A 137 -4.96 22.52 5.61
N ALA A 138 -5.71 22.01 6.60
CA ALA A 138 -7.10 22.38 6.84
C ALA A 138 -7.25 23.80 7.40
N PHE A 139 -6.27 24.31 8.16
CA PHE A 139 -6.30 25.65 8.74
C PHE A 139 -6.42 26.80 7.70
N PRO A 140 -5.58 26.88 6.65
CA PRO A 140 -5.72 27.91 5.62
C PRO A 140 -6.99 27.73 4.78
N VAL A 141 -7.47 26.49 4.62
CA VAL A 141 -8.74 26.21 3.92
C VAL A 141 -9.91 26.80 4.70
N LYS A 142 -9.93 26.64 6.03
CA LYS A 142 -10.96 27.25 6.88
C LYS A 142 -10.89 28.78 6.88
N LEU A 143 -9.69 29.36 6.99
CA LEU A 143 -9.51 30.81 6.89
C LEU A 143 -9.98 31.36 5.55
N GLY A 144 -9.70 30.66 4.44
CA GLY A 144 -10.18 31.02 3.11
C GLY A 144 -11.70 30.96 2.99
N LEU A 145 -12.34 29.95 3.58
CA LEU A 145 -13.80 29.84 3.63
C LEU A 145 -14.44 30.96 4.46
N GLU A 146 -13.89 31.27 5.64
CA GLU A 146 -14.38 32.37 6.50
C GLU A 146 -14.17 33.75 5.85
N LEU A 147 -13.07 33.96 5.11
CA LEU A 147 -12.86 35.19 4.35
C LEU A 147 -13.80 35.31 3.15
N TRP A 148 -14.25 34.19 2.59
CA TRP A 148 -15.17 34.13 1.46
C TRP A 148 -16.65 34.31 1.88
N GLU A 149 -17.02 33.83 3.07
CA GLU A 149 -18.35 34.07 3.66
C GLU A 149 -18.57 35.53 4.05
N LYS A 150 -17.53 36.25 4.51
CA LYS A 150 -17.66 37.67 4.88
C LYS A 150 -18.20 38.60 3.76
N PRO A 151 -17.78 38.47 2.49
CA PRO A 151 -18.31 39.27 1.38
C PRO A 151 -19.55 38.69 0.69
N PHE A 152 -19.86 37.39 0.82
CA PHE A 152 -20.98 36.72 0.13
C PHE A 152 -22.04 36.12 1.07
N GLY A 153 -21.97 36.40 2.37
CA GLY A 153 -22.94 35.96 3.38
C GLY A 153 -24.33 36.45 3.01
N PHE A 154 -25.10 35.54 2.39
CA PHE A 154 -26.53 35.69 2.18
C PHE A 154 -27.15 35.99 3.54
N ASP A 155 -27.87 37.10 3.57
CA ASP A 155 -28.50 37.65 4.74
C ASP A 155 -29.11 36.56 5.62
N GLN A 156 -28.72 36.60 6.89
CA GLN A 156 -29.51 36.12 8.01
C GLN A 156 -30.75 37.04 8.17
N PHE A 157 -31.57 37.10 7.11
CA PHE A 157 -32.93 37.64 7.07
C PHE A 157 -33.85 36.52 6.59
N LEU A 158 -34.23 35.62 7.50
CA LEU A 158 -35.61 35.22 7.73
C LEU A 158 -35.67 34.16 8.84
N LEU A 159 -36.10 34.65 10.02
CA LEU A 159 -36.72 33.94 11.16
C LEU A 159 -35.91 32.86 11.88
#